data_AF-A0A2V5U5H7-F1
#
_entry.id   AF-A0A2V5U5H7-F1
#
_cell.length_a   1.000
_cell.length_b   1.000
_cell.length_c   1.000
_cell.angle_alpha   90.00
_cell.angle_beta   90.00
_cell.angle_gamma   90.00
#
_symmetry.space_group_name_H-M   'P 1'
#
loop_
_entity.id
_entity.type
_entity.pdbx_description
1 polymer ?
#
loop_
_entity_poly.entity_id
_entity_poly.type
_entity_poly.pdbx_seq_one_letter_code
_entity_poly.pdbx_strand_id
1 'polypeptide(L)'
;MKSLTKRKIIPATICVLIFFALAELAMVNKSAKGMARRDALELGINHLAGTIELYREDNSKYPSSLEELLLGIRPELKADIERYRVLNNRFGDKYEYHPLTNGFVITVAAPDRWFRKGERVERKYKIGEALK
;
A
#
# COMPACT_ATOMS: atom_id res chain seq x y z
N MET A 1 -16.44 -33.66 -47.95
CA MET A 1 -16.94 -32.72 -46.90
C MET A 1 -16.22 -32.81 -45.53
N LYS A 2 -14.93 -33.22 -45.45
CA LYS A 2 -14.18 -33.36 -44.17
C LYS A 2 -13.12 -32.26 -43.91
N SER A 3 -12.90 -31.35 -44.87
CA SER A 3 -11.81 -30.36 -44.85
C SER A 3 -12.16 -29.03 -44.16
N LEU A 4 -13.44 -28.61 -44.24
CA LEU A 4 -13.89 -27.32 -43.70
C LEU A 4 -13.95 -27.28 -42.17
N THR A 5 -14.26 -28.42 -41.53
CA THR A 5 -14.35 -28.52 -40.06
C THR A 5 -12.98 -28.38 -39.41
N LYS A 6 -11.95 -29.06 -39.92
CA LYS A 6 -10.56 -28.94 -39.40
C LYS A 6 -10.00 -27.52 -39.54
N ARG A 7 -10.31 -26.82 -40.65
CA ARG A 7 -9.86 -25.44 -40.89
C ARG A 7 -10.49 -24.40 -39.95
N LYS A 8 -11.72 -24.62 -39.46
CA LYS A 8 -12.39 -23.73 -38.49
C LYS A 8 -12.05 -24.05 -37.03
N ILE A 9 -11.67 -25.30 -36.73
CA ILE A 9 -11.26 -25.71 -35.39
C ILE A 9 -9.91 -25.09 -35.02
N ILE A 10 -8.95 -25.05 -35.95
CA ILE A 10 -7.61 -24.48 -35.70
C ILE A 10 -7.65 -23.02 -35.16
N PRO A 11 -8.35 -22.05 -35.79
CA PRO A 11 -8.42 -20.70 -35.26
C PRO A 11 -9.19 -20.63 -33.94
N ALA A 12 -10.24 -21.45 -33.76
CA ALA A 12 -10.99 -21.49 -32.50
C ALA A 12 -10.10 -21.98 -31.34
N THR A 13 -9.31 -23.04 -31.55
CA THR A 13 -8.37 -23.55 -30.54
C THR A 13 -7.28 -22.54 -30.22
N ILE A 14 -6.74 -21.84 -31.23
CA ILE A 14 -5.74 -20.77 -31.02
C ILE A 14 -6.34 -19.63 -30.19
N CYS A 15 -7.56 -19.18 -30.50
CA CYS A 15 -8.24 -18.13 -29.73
C CYS A 15 -8.45 -18.53 -28.26
N VAL A 16 -8.85 -19.78 -28.01
CA VAL A 16 -9.01 -20.30 -26.64
C VAL A 16 -7.67 -20.31 -25.89
N LEU A 17 -6.60 -20.78 -26.53
CA LEU A 17 -5.26 -20.80 -25.93
C LEU A 17 -4.75 -19.38 -25.62
N ILE A 18 -4.94 -18.42 -26.53
CA ILE A 18 -4.59 -17.01 -26.29
C ILE A 18 -5.40 -16.45 -25.11
N PHE A 19 -6.70 -16.75 -25.03
CA PHE A 19 -7.54 -16.27 -23.94
C PHE A 19 -7.08 -16.82 -22.58
N PHE A 20 -6.74 -18.12 -22.51
CA PHE A 20 -6.17 -18.72 -21.31
C PHE A 20 -4.83 -18.07 -20.92
N ALA A 21 -3.92 -17.88 -21.87
CA ALA A 21 -2.64 -17.23 -21.61
C ALA A 21 -2.81 -15.79 -21.09
N LEU A 22 -3.75 -15.01 -21.66
CA LEU A 22 -4.08 -13.67 -21.19
C LEU A 22 -4.70 -13.68 -19.79
N ALA A 23 -5.57 -14.66 -19.50
CA ALA A 23 -6.18 -14.81 -18.18
C ALA A 23 -5.15 -15.14 -17.10
N GLU A 24 -4.22 -16.07 -17.39
CA GLU A 24 -3.11 -16.38 -16.48
C GLU A 24 -2.22 -15.17 -16.25
N LEU A 25 -1.84 -14.45 -17.31
CA LEU A 25 -1.03 -13.24 -17.20
C LEU A 25 -1.74 -12.17 -16.34
N ALA A 26 -3.04 -12.00 -16.52
CA ALA A 26 -3.84 -11.08 -15.72
C ALA A 26 -3.89 -11.48 -14.24
N MET A 27 -4.02 -12.77 -13.94
CA MET A 27 -4.00 -13.29 -12.57
C MET A 27 -2.65 -13.08 -11.90
N VAL A 28 -1.54 -13.41 -12.59
CA VAL A 28 -0.18 -13.18 -12.09
C VAL A 28 0.07 -11.70 -11.83
N ASN A 29 -0.29 -10.83 -12.77
CA ASN A 29 -0.12 -9.39 -12.62
C ASN A 29 -0.96 -8.83 -11.44
N LYS A 30 -2.18 -9.33 -11.25
CA LYS A 30 -3.02 -8.97 -10.10
C LYS A 30 -2.39 -9.42 -8.78
N SER A 31 -1.84 -10.63 -8.73
CA SER A 31 -1.15 -11.16 -7.55
C SER A 31 0.10 -10.34 -7.22
N ALA A 32 0.95 -10.09 -8.22
CA ALA A 32 2.16 -9.29 -8.09
C ALA A 32 1.88 -7.86 -7.60
N LYS A 33 0.85 -7.19 -8.16
CA LYS A 33 0.40 -5.88 -7.68
C LYS A 33 -0.11 -5.92 -6.24
N GLY A 34 -0.77 -7.01 -5.84
CA GLY A 34 -1.24 -7.22 -4.48
C GLY A 34 -0.08 -7.36 -3.49
N MET A 35 0.94 -8.15 -3.83
CA MET A 35 2.16 -8.29 -3.02
C MET A 35 2.90 -6.96 -2.91
N ALA A 36 3.19 -6.31 -4.05
CA ALA A 36 3.89 -5.02 -4.06
C ALA A 36 3.16 -3.94 -3.26
N ARG A 37 1.82 -3.94 -3.24
CA ARG A 37 1.03 -3.02 -2.40
C ARG A 37 1.19 -3.32 -0.91
N ARG A 38 1.15 -4.59 -0.50
CA ARG A 38 1.33 -4.97 0.90
C ARG A 38 2.72 -4.60 1.41
N ASP A 39 3.76 -4.89 0.62
CA ASP A 39 5.14 -4.55 0.97
C ASP A 39 5.32 -3.04 1.09
N ALA A 40 4.77 -2.27 0.13
CA ALA A 40 4.83 -0.81 0.17
C ALA A 40 4.04 -0.22 1.36
N LEU A 41 2.91 -0.83 1.73
CA LEU A 41 2.10 -0.42 2.88
C LEU A 41 2.83 -0.70 4.20
N GLU A 42 3.43 -1.88 4.33
CA GLU A 42 4.20 -2.23 5.53
C GLU A 42 5.41 -1.33 5.71
N LEU A 43 6.20 -1.10 4.64
CA LEU A 43 7.29 -0.14 4.66
C LEU A 43 6.81 1.27 5.01
N GLY A 44 5.74 1.75 4.37
CA GLY A 44 5.22 3.09 4.61
C GLY A 44 4.74 3.29 6.06
N ILE A 45 4.04 2.31 6.62
CA ILE A 45 3.62 2.34 8.03
C ILE A 45 4.83 2.35 8.96
N ASN A 46 5.81 1.46 8.75
CA ASN A 46 6.97 1.35 9.63
C ASN A 46 7.82 2.63 9.60
N HIS A 47 8.04 3.20 8.42
CA HIS A 47 8.76 4.48 8.30
C HIS A 47 8.00 5.62 8.97
N LEU A 48 6.69 5.74 8.74
CA LEU A 48 5.88 6.76 9.40
C LEU A 48 5.91 6.62 10.93
N ALA A 49 5.77 5.38 11.43
CA ALA A 49 5.81 5.09 12.86
C ALA A 49 7.16 5.46 13.49
N GLY A 50 8.27 5.11 12.83
CA GLY A 50 9.60 5.50 13.26
C GLY A 50 9.79 7.02 13.27
N THR A 51 9.32 7.74 12.24
CA THR A 51 9.40 9.20 12.20
C THR A 51 8.57 9.87 13.31
N ILE A 52 7.39 9.32 13.65
CA ILE A 52 6.57 9.80 14.77
C ILE A 52 7.28 9.62 16.11
N GLU A 53 7.94 8.48 16.33
CA GLU A 53 8.71 8.25 17.55
C GLU A 53 9.93 9.17 17.64
N LEU A 54 10.67 9.37 16.54
CA LEU A 54 11.79 10.31 16.52
C LEU A 54 11.34 11.75 16.80
N TYR A 55 10.19 12.16 16.25
CA TYR A 55 9.59 13.45 16.60
C TYR A 55 9.30 13.55 18.09
N ARG A 56 8.76 12.48 18.71
CA ARG A 56 8.50 12.44 20.16
C ARG A 56 9.79 12.56 20.96
N GLU A 57 10.86 11.87 20.56
CA GLU A 57 12.16 11.99 21.23
C GLU A 57 12.71 13.43 21.15
N ASP A 58 12.57 14.07 20.00
CA ASP A 58 13.07 15.44 19.79
C ASP A 58 12.19 16.50 20.51
N ASN A 59 10.87 16.29 20.63
CA ASN A 59 9.92 17.30 21.11
C ASN A 59 9.25 16.96 22.47
N SER A 60 9.58 15.82 23.07
CA SER A 60 8.96 15.26 24.29
C SER A 60 7.44 15.03 24.23
N LYS A 61 6.81 15.15 23.05
CA LYS A 61 5.39 14.93 22.81
C LYS A 61 5.17 14.31 21.44
N TYR A 62 4.12 13.50 21.30
CA TYR A 62 3.67 13.10 19.97
C TYR A 62 3.07 14.29 19.21
N PRO A 63 3.19 14.34 17.87
CA PRO A 63 2.53 15.37 17.08
C PRO A 63 1.01 15.20 17.19
N SER A 64 0.25 16.29 17.09
CA SER A 64 -1.21 16.28 17.10
C SER A 64 -1.82 15.84 15.76
N SER A 65 -1.10 16.07 14.66
CA SER A 65 -1.50 15.68 13.30
C SER A 65 -0.29 15.35 12.41
N LEU A 66 -0.55 14.80 11.22
CA LEU A 66 0.52 14.57 10.24
C LEU A 66 1.11 15.88 9.72
N GLU A 67 0.33 16.95 9.64
CA GLU A 67 0.83 18.27 9.24
C GLU A 67 1.82 18.83 10.28
N GLU A 68 1.53 18.70 11.59
CA GLU A 68 2.47 19.09 12.64
C GLU A 68 3.77 18.26 12.56
N LEU A 69 3.65 16.95 12.30
CA LEU A 69 4.81 16.09 12.07
C LEU A 69 5.68 16.63 10.92
N LEU A 70 5.09 16.88 9.74
CA LEU A 70 5.83 17.32 8.56
C LEU A 70 6.49 18.69 8.71
N LEU A 71 5.96 19.54 9.57
CA LEU A 71 6.51 20.87 9.86
C LEU A 71 7.63 20.84 10.90
N GLY A 72 7.59 19.90 11.85
CA GLY A 72 8.54 19.85 12.96
C GLY A 72 9.59 18.73 12.89
N ILE A 73 9.58 17.88 11.85
CA ILE A 73 10.65 16.90 11.61
C ILE A 73 11.84 17.52 10.85
N ARG A 74 12.99 16.89 11.02
CA ARG A 74 14.22 17.21 10.29
C ARG A 74 14.06 16.98 8.79
N PRO A 75 14.77 17.73 7.92
CA PRO A 75 14.68 17.58 6.46
C PRO A 75 14.96 16.16 5.96
N GLU A 76 15.86 15.42 6.61
CA GLU A 76 16.20 14.04 6.26
C GLU A 76 15.01 13.10 6.45
N LEU A 77 14.30 13.25 7.57
CA LEU A 77 13.10 12.46 7.89
C LEU A 77 11.93 12.81 6.96
N LYS A 78 11.83 14.08 6.57
CA LYS A 78 10.84 14.52 5.58
C LYS A 78 11.10 13.88 4.22
N ALA A 79 12.36 13.84 3.79
CA ALA A 79 12.76 13.17 2.55
C ALA A 79 12.46 11.67 2.59
N ASP A 80 12.59 11.02 3.74
CA ASP A 80 12.20 9.62 3.90
C ASP A 80 10.68 9.41 3.76
N ILE A 81 9.85 10.23 4.41
CA ILE A 81 8.38 10.16 4.25
C ILE A 81 7.97 10.33 2.77
N GLU A 82 8.60 11.27 2.06
CA GLU A 82 8.36 11.49 0.64
C GLU A 82 8.85 10.31 -0.23
N ARG A 83 10.04 9.77 0.07
CA ARG A 83 10.64 8.62 -0.63
C ARG A 83 9.75 7.39 -0.54
N TYR A 84 9.23 7.08 0.64
CA TYR A 84 8.30 5.95 0.86
C TYR A 84 6.87 6.27 0.43
N ARG A 85 6.63 7.51 -0.06
CA ARG A 85 5.35 7.96 -0.58
C ARG A 85 4.20 7.72 0.38
N VAL A 86 4.46 7.86 1.68
CA VAL A 86 3.44 7.61 2.73
C VAL A 86 2.20 8.48 2.47
N LEU A 87 2.39 9.73 2.03
CA LEU A 87 1.30 10.67 1.77
C LEU A 87 0.78 10.65 0.32
N ASN A 88 1.54 10.06 -0.61
CA ASN A 88 1.28 10.11 -2.05
C ASN A 88 1.53 8.75 -2.72
N ASN A 89 1.02 7.68 -2.11
CA ASN A 89 1.38 6.34 -2.52
C ASN A 89 0.80 6.01 -3.92
N ARG A 90 1.46 5.10 -4.64
CA ARG A 90 1.07 4.75 -6.03
C ARG A 90 -0.28 4.00 -6.12
N PHE A 91 -0.79 3.54 -4.99
CA PHE A 91 -2.00 2.73 -4.89
C PHE A 91 -3.24 3.55 -4.52
N GLY A 92 -3.06 4.83 -4.19
CA GLY A 92 -4.11 5.74 -3.72
C GLY A 92 -4.56 5.47 -2.28
N ASP A 93 -3.75 4.78 -1.46
CA ASP A 93 -4.11 4.53 -0.07
C ASP A 93 -3.98 5.82 0.75
N LYS A 94 -4.93 6.02 1.66
CA LYS A 94 -4.98 7.18 2.56
C LYS A 94 -4.45 6.79 3.93
N TYR A 95 -3.48 7.55 4.43
CA TYR A 95 -2.92 7.42 5.77
C TYR A 95 -3.62 8.39 6.72
N GLU A 96 -3.99 7.88 7.89
CA GLU A 96 -4.60 8.61 9.00
C GLU A 96 -3.79 8.31 10.25
N TYR A 97 -3.63 9.32 11.11
CA TYR A 97 -2.86 9.23 12.34
C TYR A 97 -3.67 9.80 13.50
N HIS A 98 -3.63 9.09 14.63
CA HIS A 98 -4.24 9.52 15.87
C HIS A 98 -3.30 9.31 17.06
N PRO A 99 -2.93 10.37 17.80
CA PRO A 99 -2.18 10.22 19.04
C PRO A 99 -3.05 9.56 20.11
N LEU A 100 -2.43 8.75 20.96
CA LEU A 100 -3.03 8.14 22.15
C LEU A 100 -2.24 8.56 23.39
N THR A 101 -2.81 8.33 24.58
CA THR A 101 -2.13 8.60 25.85
C THR A 101 -0.79 7.86 25.98
N ASN A 102 -0.72 6.61 25.49
CA ASN A 102 0.43 5.74 25.63
C ASN A 102 0.99 5.25 24.28
N GLY A 103 0.89 6.09 23.24
CA GLY A 103 1.38 5.75 21.90
C GLY A 103 0.57 6.43 20.81
N PHE A 104 0.31 5.72 19.72
CA PHE A 104 -0.44 6.24 18.59
C PHE A 104 -1.03 5.11 17.72
N VAL A 105 -1.93 5.50 16.82
CA VAL A 105 -2.51 4.62 15.80
C VAL A 105 -2.24 5.19 14.43
N ILE A 106 -1.79 4.34 13.52
CA ILE A 106 -1.77 4.62 12.08
C ILE A 106 -2.86 3.77 11.45
N THR A 107 -3.72 4.41 10.66
CA THR A 107 -4.69 3.71 9.84
C THR A 107 -4.43 3.98 8.37
N VAL A 108 -4.43 2.93 7.55
CA VAL A 108 -4.27 3.03 6.11
C VAL A 108 -5.51 2.45 5.44
N ALA A 109 -6.21 3.25 4.65
CA ALA A 109 -7.41 2.83 3.93
C ALA A 109 -7.15 2.81 2.42
N ALA A 110 -7.38 1.66 1.79
CA ALA A 110 -7.42 1.55 0.34
C ALA A 110 -8.62 2.32 -0.22
N PRO A 111 -8.52 2.86 -1.44
CA PRO A 111 -9.67 3.40 -2.13
C PRO A 111 -10.65 2.27 -2.47
N ASP A 112 -11.94 2.55 -2.28
CA ASP A 112 -13.01 1.68 -2.77
C ASP A 112 -12.94 1.58 -4.30
N ARG A 113 -13.21 0.38 -4.83
CA ARG A 113 -13.38 0.15 -6.27
C ARG A 113 -14.80 -0.33 -6.54
N TRP A 114 -15.25 -0.16 -7.79
CA TRP A 114 -16.61 -0.46 -8.27
C TRP A 114 -17.18 -1.80 -7.77
N PHE A 115 -16.35 -2.83 -7.55
CA PHE A 115 -16.76 -4.14 -7.05
C PHE A 115 -15.95 -4.66 -5.87
N ARG A 116 -15.18 -3.80 -5.18
CA ARG A 116 -14.33 -4.24 -4.07
C ARG A 116 -14.19 -3.13 -3.04
N LYS A 117 -14.62 -3.42 -1.81
CA LYS A 117 -14.38 -2.57 -0.65
C LYS A 117 -12.88 -2.42 -0.42
N GLY A 118 -12.45 -1.20 -0.15
CA GLY A 118 -11.10 -0.86 0.23
C GLY A 118 -10.72 -1.59 1.51
N GLU A 119 -9.51 -2.13 1.51
CA GLU A 119 -8.92 -2.74 2.70
C GLU A 119 -8.50 -1.63 3.68
N ARG A 120 -8.89 -1.75 4.94
CA ARG A 120 -8.44 -0.85 6.02
C ARG A 120 -7.50 -1.62 6.94
N VAL A 121 -6.29 -1.12 7.08
CA VAL A 121 -5.26 -1.68 7.97
C VAL A 121 -5.05 -0.69 9.11
N GLU A 122 -5.25 -1.15 10.34
CA GLU A 122 -5.00 -0.37 11.55
C GLU A 122 -3.80 -0.97 12.29
N ARG A 123 -2.82 -0.12 12.65
CA ARG A 123 -1.66 -0.51 13.44
C ARG A 123 -1.55 0.43 14.64
N LYS A 124 -1.54 -0.17 15.83
CA LYS A 124 -1.35 0.54 17.09
C LYS A 124 0.06 0.33 17.57
N TYR A 125 0.68 1.40 18.04
CA TYR A 125 2.03 1.40 18.58
C TYR A 125 1.97 1.90 20.01
N LYS A 126 2.66 1.20 20.91
CA LYS A 126 2.99 1.70 22.25
C LYS A 126 4.24 2.59 22.17
N ILE A 127 4.45 3.38 23.22
CA ILE A 127 5.64 4.23 23.34
C ILE A 127 6.92 3.41 23.13
N GLY A 128 7.73 3.85 22.16
CA GLY A 128 9.02 3.25 21.82
C GLY A 128 8.92 1.88 21.12
N GLU A 129 7.72 1.45 20.71
CA GLU A 129 7.55 0.19 19.98
C GLU A 129 8.03 0.30 18.53
N ALA A 130 7.85 1.45 17.88
CA ALA A 130 8.18 1.62 16.47
C ALA A 130 9.69 1.76 16.17
N LEU A 131 10.54 1.85 17.20
CA LEU A 131 11.99 1.95 17.09
C LEU A 131 12.74 0.64 17.44
N LYS A 132 12.01 -0.42 17.80
CA LYS A 132 12.55 -1.75 18.11
C LYS A 132 12.66 -2.60 16.85
#